data_AF-A0A845VV57-F1
#
_entry.id   AF-A0A845VV57-F1
#
_cell.length_a   1.000
_cell.length_b   1.000
_cell.length_c   1.000
_cell.angle_alpha   90.00
_cell.angle_beta   90.00
_cell.angle_gamma   90.00
#
_symmetry.space_group_name_H-M   'P 1'
#
loop_
_entity.id
_entity.type
_entity.pdbx_description
1 polymer ?
#
loop_
_entity_poly.entity_id
_entity_poly.type
_entity_poly.pdbx_seq_one_letter_code
_entity_poly.pdbx_strand_id
1 'polypeptide(L)'
;MASLHERIANNRSAYHWDVANQLVKDTDALVLEDLNIKAMKSRCKPRPNENGGYVRNGQSAKRGLNRSISNAAWGELVKKVEVVAAKSGIPVVKINPKHTSQKCPKCHHVSKSNRKKEKFVCTNCGHYDD
;
A
#
# COMPACT_ATOMS: atom_id res chain seq x y z
N MET A 1 2.04 -15.12 26.15
CA MET A 1 2.24 -14.04 25.15
C MET A 1 2.75 -14.55 23.80
N ALA A 2 3.82 -15.37 23.74
CA ALA A 2 4.39 -15.89 22.48
C ALA A 2 3.37 -16.64 21.59
N SER A 3 2.57 -17.54 22.17
CA SER A 3 1.57 -18.33 21.43
C SER A 3 0.44 -17.48 20.80
N LEU A 4 0.03 -16.37 21.42
CA LEU A 4 -1.00 -15.49 20.83
C LEU A 4 -0.47 -14.72 19.62
N HIS A 5 0.75 -14.19 19.72
CA HIS A 5 1.39 -13.49 18.60
C HIS A 5 1.63 -14.41 17.41
N GLU A 6 2.03 -15.66 17.68
CA GLU A 6 2.16 -16.70 16.67
C GLU A 6 0.82 -17.01 16.00
N ARG A 7 -0.26 -17.20 16.78
CA ARG A 7 -1.60 -17.43 16.22
C ARG A 7 -2.06 -16.29 15.32
N ILE A 8 -1.84 -15.04 15.73
CA ILE A 8 -2.17 -13.86 14.92
C ILE A 8 -1.36 -13.85 13.61
N ALA A 9 -0.07 -14.15 13.68
CA ALA A 9 0.78 -14.22 12.50
C ALA A 9 0.35 -15.34 11.53
N ASN A 10 0.01 -16.51 12.06
CA ASN A 10 -0.47 -17.65 11.27
C ASN A 10 -1.82 -17.36 10.62
N ASN A 11 -2.78 -16.78 11.35
CA ASN A 11 -4.07 -16.39 10.80
C ASN A 11 -3.93 -15.37 9.68
N ARG A 12 -3.08 -14.35 9.86
CA ARG A 12 -2.80 -13.37 8.80
C ARG A 12 -2.13 -14.02 7.60
N SER A 13 -1.19 -14.93 7.84
CA SER A 13 -0.53 -15.68 6.78
C SER A 13 -1.52 -16.51 5.96
N ALA A 14 -2.44 -17.23 6.62
CA ALA A 14 -3.51 -17.98 5.98
C ALA A 14 -4.41 -17.05 5.14
N TYR A 15 -4.88 -15.95 5.73
CA TYR A 15 -5.70 -14.96 5.03
C TYR A 15 -5.03 -14.42 3.77
N HIS A 16 -3.72 -14.15 3.80
CA HIS A 16 -3.00 -13.70 2.60
C HIS A 16 -2.91 -14.76 1.51
N TRP A 17 -2.83 -16.04 1.86
CA TRP A 17 -2.90 -17.12 0.87
C TRP A 17 -4.29 -17.18 0.24
N ASP A 18 -5.33 -17.06 1.05
CA ASP A 18 -6.72 -17.06 0.55
C ASP A 18 -6.95 -15.90 -0.43
N VAL A 19 -6.55 -14.68 -0.05
CA VAL A 19 -6.62 -13.50 -0.94
C VAL A 19 -5.79 -13.70 -2.21
N ALA A 20 -4.57 -14.23 -2.10
CA ALA A 20 -3.73 -14.47 -3.27
C ALA A 20 -4.37 -15.46 -4.25
N ASN A 21 -4.97 -16.55 -3.75
CA ASN A 21 -5.71 -17.50 -4.58
C ASN A 21 -6.95 -16.87 -5.22
N GLN A 22 -7.71 -16.07 -4.46
CA GLN A 22 -8.89 -15.36 -4.97
C GLN A 22 -8.54 -14.40 -6.10
N LEU A 23 -7.46 -13.62 -5.94
CA LEU A 23 -7.01 -12.67 -6.95
C LEU A 23 -6.61 -13.35 -8.27
N VAL A 24 -6.08 -14.57 -8.20
CA VAL A 24 -5.56 -15.31 -9.36
C VAL A 24 -6.64 -16.09 -10.11
N LYS A 25 -7.70 -16.53 -9.42
CA LYS A 25 -8.65 -17.52 -9.94
C LYS A 25 -9.23 -17.21 -11.32
N ASP A 26 -9.58 -15.95 -11.57
CA ASP A 26 -10.33 -15.51 -12.77
C ASP A 26 -9.66 -14.29 -13.43
N THR A 27 -8.32 -14.23 -13.42
CA THR A 27 -7.56 -13.11 -14.00
C THR A 27 -6.55 -13.56 -15.04
N ASP A 28 -6.49 -12.87 -16.17
CA ASP A 28 -5.46 -13.10 -17.20
C ASP A 28 -4.12 -12.44 -16.85
N ALA A 29 -4.15 -11.38 -16.04
CA ALA A 29 -2.97 -10.65 -15.60
C ALA A 29 -3.26 -9.87 -14.30
N LEU A 30 -2.23 -9.67 -13.48
CA LEU A 30 -2.30 -8.85 -12.28
C LEU A 30 -1.38 -7.64 -12.40
N VAL A 31 -1.89 -6.46 -12.10
CA VAL A 31 -1.11 -5.22 -12.06
C VAL A 31 -1.03 -4.73 -10.61
N LEU A 32 0.20 -4.60 -10.10
CA LEU A 32 0.47 -4.17 -8.73
C LEU A 32 1.25 -2.86 -8.74
N GLU A 33 0.93 -1.96 -7.81
CA GLU A 33 1.77 -0.80 -7.56
C GLU A 33 3.11 -1.22 -6.92
N ASP A 34 4.23 -0.74 -7.47
CA ASP A 34 5.56 -0.93 -6.90
C ASP A 34 5.80 0.05 -5.73
N LEU A 35 5.03 -0.13 -4.66
CA LEU A 35 5.16 0.69 -3.47
C LEU A 35 6.46 0.37 -2.74
N ASN A 36 7.26 1.41 -2.45
CA ASN A 36 8.41 1.28 -1.57
C ASN A 36 7.98 1.20 -0.09
N ILE A 37 7.43 0.04 0.29
CA ILE A 37 6.88 -0.23 1.64
C ILE A 37 7.93 0.01 2.73
N LYS A 38 9.21 -0.29 2.45
CA LYS A 38 10.33 -0.06 3.39
C LYS A 38 10.50 1.44 3.67
N ALA A 39 10.55 2.27 2.63
CA ALA A 39 10.66 3.71 2.78
C ALA A 39 9.39 4.31 3.42
N MET A 40 8.20 3.81 3.05
CA MET A 40 6.93 4.25 3.65
C MET A 40 6.93 4.03 5.17
N LYS A 41 7.50 2.92 5.65
CA LYS A 41 7.60 2.63 7.10
C LYS A 41 8.82 3.21 7.79
N SER A 42 9.77 3.80 7.06
CA SER A 42 11.01 4.33 7.63
C SER A 42 10.75 5.42 8.67
N ARG A 43 11.61 5.55 9.68
CA ARG A 43 11.49 6.62 10.67
C ARG A 43 11.73 7.98 10.01
N CYS A 44 11.01 9.01 10.45
CA CYS A 44 11.31 10.39 10.07
C CYS A 44 12.70 10.75 10.59
N LYS A 45 13.50 11.43 9.75
CA LYS A 45 14.81 11.93 10.16
C LYS A 45 14.66 12.94 11.31
N PRO A 46 15.42 12.83 12.41
CA PRO A 46 15.43 13.83 13.46
C PRO A 46 15.74 15.22 12.89
N ARG A 47 15.10 16.26 13.45
CA ARG A 47 15.34 17.66 13.07
C ARG A 47 15.95 18.39 14.26
N PRO A 48 17.28 18.57 14.31
CA PRO A 48 17.91 19.29 15.41
C PRO A 48 17.47 20.76 15.40
N ASN A 49 17.45 21.38 16.58
CA ASN A 49 17.28 22.82 16.74
C ASN A 49 18.62 23.47 17.11
N GLU A 50 18.66 24.79 17.05
CA GLU A 50 19.87 25.58 17.34
C GLU A 50 20.33 25.45 18.81
N ASN A 51 19.43 25.07 19.71
CA ASN A 51 19.66 24.98 21.16
C ASN A 51 20.01 23.55 21.64
N GLY A 52 20.45 22.65 20.75
CA GLY A 52 20.89 21.30 21.12
C GLY A 52 19.79 20.25 21.36
N GLY A 53 18.53 20.56 21.02
CA GLY A 53 17.37 19.65 21.06
C GLY A 53 16.84 19.28 19.68
N TYR A 54 15.62 18.73 19.62
CA TYR A 54 14.95 18.36 18.36
C TYR A 54 13.56 18.99 18.24
N VAL A 55 13.23 19.50 17.05
CA VAL A 55 11.88 19.95 16.72
C VAL A 55 11.01 18.81 16.18
N ARG A 56 9.69 19.01 16.18
CA ARG A 56 8.73 18.03 15.63
C ARG A 56 9.04 17.75 14.15
N ASN A 57 9.13 16.46 13.81
CA ASN A 57 9.45 15.98 12.46
C ASN A 57 8.35 15.08 11.85
N GLY A 58 7.16 15.08 12.44
CA GLY A 58 6.01 14.27 11.99
C GLY A 58 6.05 12.79 12.37
N GLN A 59 7.04 12.34 13.18
CA GLN A 59 7.15 10.93 13.58
C GLN A 59 5.92 10.40 14.32
N SER A 60 5.26 11.22 15.15
CA SER A 60 4.05 10.82 15.89
C SER A 60 2.88 10.49 14.95
N ALA A 61 2.60 11.36 13.97
CA ALA A 61 1.59 11.13 12.95
C ALA A 61 1.91 9.88 12.11
N LYS A 62 3.18 9.69 11.75
CA LYS A 62 3.62 8.54 10.96
C LYS A 62 3.53 7.20 11.70
N ARG A 63 3.62 7.21 13.04
CA ARG A 63 3.57 5.99 13.86
C ARG A 63 2.28 5.18 13.64
N GLY A 64 1.13 5.85 13.50
CA GLY A 64 -0.15 5.20 13.21
C GLY A 64 -0.13 4.47 11.87
N LEU A 65 0.27 5.17 10.80
CA LEU A 65 0.42 4.59 9.47
C LEU A 65 1.40 3.41 9.45
N ASN A 66 2.55 3.54 10.10
CA ASN A 66 3.55 2.47 10.18
C ASN A 66 2.98 1.20 10.84
N ARG A 67 2.17 1.37 11.89
CA ARG A 67 1.48 0.26 12.56
C ARG A 67 0.47 -0.38 11.63
N SER A 68 -0.36 0.40 10.93
CA SER A 68 -1.35 -0.13 9.97
C SER A 68 -0.70 -0.93 8.84
N ILE A 69 0.35 -0.39 8.21
CA ILE A 69 1.08 -1.10 7.14
C ILE A 69 1.73 -2.39 7.67
N SER A 70 2.27 -2.37 8.90
CA SER A 70 2.91 -3.54 9.48
C SER A 70 1.89 -4.61 9.88
N ASN A 71 0.73 -4.20 10.40
CA ASN A 71 -0.34 -5.12 10.79
C ASN A 71 -0.95 -5.81 9.57
N ALA A 72 -1.22 -5.04 8.51
CA ALA A 72 -1.73 -5.56 7.24
C ALA A 72 -0.68 -6.34 6.44
N ALA A 73 0.61 -6.24 6.81
CA ALA A 73 1.74 -6.96 6.22
C ALA A 73 1.72 -7.04 4.68
N TRP A 74 1.55 -5.89 4.03
CA TRP A 74 1.44 -5.77 2.56
C TRP A 74 2.55 -6.48 1.79
N GLY A 75 3.79 -6.41 2.27
CA GLY A 75 4.91 -7.07 1.60
C GLY A 75 4.83 -8.60 1.61
N GLU A 76 4.16 -9.19 2.60
CA GLU A 76 3.91 -10.64 2.64
C GLU A 76 2.81 -11.02 1.64
N LEU A 77 1.74 -10.23 1.57
CA LEU A 77 0.66 -10.42 0.60
C LEU A 77 1.18 -10.35 -0.83
N VAL A 78 1.94 -9.31 -1.19
CA VAL A 78 2.52 -9.16 -2.54
C VAL A 78 3.35 -10.38 -2.93
N LYS A 79 4.22 -10.88 -2.04
CA LYS A 79 5.02 -12.08 -2.28
C LYS A 79 4.16 -13.32 -2.52
N LYS A 80 3.07 -13.48 -1.76
CA LYS A 80 2.17 -14.62 -1.93
C LYS A 80 1.40 -14.53 -3.24
N VAL A 81 0.92 -13.35 -3.61
CA VAL A 81 0.29 -13.10 -4.92
C VAL A 81 1.27 -13.47 -6.04
N GLU A 82 2.51 -13.01 -5.98
CA GLU A 82 3.55 -13.37 -6.96
C GLU A 82 3.77 -14.89 -7.05
N VAL A 83 3.82 -15.59 -5.91
CA VAL A 83 3.98 -17.05 -5.87
C VAL A 83 2.78 -17.78 -6.47
N VAL A 84 1.54 -17.40 -6.10
CA VAL A 84 0.34 -18.05 -6.64
C VAL A 84 0.19 -17.76 -8.13
N ALA A 85 0.37 -16.51 -8.55
CA ALA A 85 0.28 -16.12 -9.95
C ALA A 85 1.31 -16.88 -10.81
N ALA A 86 2.55 -16.99 -10.34
CA ALA A 86 3.58 -17.78 -11.02
C ALA A 86 3.20 -19.27 -11.14
N LYS A 87 2.59 -19.86 -10.10
CA LYS A 87 2.10 -21.26 -10.16
C LYS A 87 0.96 -21.44 -11.15
N SER A 88 0.11 -20.43 -11.31
CA SER A 88 -1.03 -20.46 -12.24
C SER A 88 -0.68 -19.95 -13.65
N GLY A 89 0.59 -19.58 -13.91
CA GLY A 89 1.00 -19.04 -15.20
C GLY A 89 0.48 -17.62 -15.51
N ILE A 90 0.02 -16.89 -14.49
CA ILE A 90 -0.53 -15.53 -14.64
C ILE A 90 0.60 -14.50 -14.50
N PRO A 91 0.78 -13.61 -15.48
CA PRO A 91 1.77 -12.54 -15.40
C PRO A 91 1.40 -11.51 -14.32
N VAL A 92 2.41 -11.10 -13.54
CA VAL A 92 2.32 -10.00 -12.58
C VAL A 92 3.18 -8.84 -13.06
N VAL A 93 2.57 -7.67 -13.25
CA VAL A 93 3.24 -6.45 -13.70
C VAL A 93 3.28 -5.44 -12.55
N LYS A 94 4.47 -4.94 -12.25
CA LYS A 94 4.66 -3.85 -11.29
C LYS A 94 4.71 -2.51 -11.99
N ILE A 95 3.91 -1.55 -11.52
CA ILE A 95 3.83 -0.20 -12.10
C ILE A 95 4.29 0.87 -11.10
N ASN A 96 4.77 1.99 -11.64
CA ASN A 96 5.14 3.14 -10.82
C ASN A 96 3.89 3.72 -10.14
N PRO A 97 3.83 3.81 -8.80
CA PRO A 97 2.70 4.35 -8.05
C PRO A 97 2.54 5.88 -8.18
N LYS A 98 3.46 6.56 -8.86
CA LYS A 98 3.44 8.02 -8.96
C LYS A 98 2.20 8.47 -9.74
N HIS A 99 1.35 9.26 -9.08
CA HIS A 99 0.11 9.83 -9.60
C HIS A 99 -1.00 8.83 -9.96
N THR A 100 -0.84 7.53 -9.73
CA THR A 100 -1.89 6.52 -10.01
C THR A 100 -3.18 6.81 -9.25
N SER A 101 -3.07 7.26 -8.00
CA SER A 101 -4.23 7.64 -7.17
C SER A 101 -4.85 9.01 -7.50
N GLN A 102 -4.21 9.80 -8.38
CA GLN A 102 -4.60 11.18 -8.70
C GLN A 102 -4.94 11.37 -10.18
N LYS A 103 -4.49 10.47 -11.06
CA LYS A 103 -4.74 10.51 -12.49
C LYS A 103 -6.16 10.03 -12.76
N CYS A 104 -6.95 10.85 -13.45
CA CYS A 104 -8.27 10.44 -13.88
C CYS A 104 -8.19 9.29 -14.90
N PRO A 105 -8.94 8.18 -14.70
CA PRO A 105 -8.96 7.09 -15.68
C PRO A 105 -9.62 7.52 -16.99
N LYS A 106 -10.58 8.45 -16.94
CA LYS A 106 -11.36 8.92 -18.08
C LYS A 106 -10.64 9.95 -18.96
N CYS A 107 -10.07 11.00 -18.35
CA CYS A 107 -9.48 12.11 -19.10
C CYS A 107 -7.98 12.31 -18.85
N HIS A 108 -7.37 11.46 -18.02
CA HIS A 108 -5.94 11.48 -17.70
C HIS A 108 -5.40 12.74 -17.03
N HIS A 109 -6.26 13.69 -16.67
CA HIS A 109 -5.90 14.85 -15.87
C HIS A 109 -5.36 14.41 -14.50
N VAL A 110 -4.18 14.92 -14.13
CA VAL A 110 -3.53 14.65 -12.84
C VAL A 110 -3.64 15.90 -11.97
N SER A 111 -4.30 15.76 -10.82
CA SER A 111 -4.37 16.82 -9.83
C SER A 111 -4.44 16.22 -8.43
N LYS A 112 -3.74 16.86 -7.47
CA LYS A 112 -3.83 16.47 -6.05
C LYS A 112 -5.25 16.60 -5.52
N SER A 113 -6.02 17.55 -6.07
CA SER A 113 -7.41 17.80 -5.69
C SER A 113 -8.37 16.73 -6.22
N ASN A 114 -7.92 15.86 -7.14
CA ASN A 114 -8.77 14.79 -7.65
C ASN A 114 -9.11 13.74 -6.59
N ARG A 115 -8.30 13.62 -5.53
CA ARG A 115 -8.51 12.65 -4.45
C ARG A 115 -8.47 13.31 -3.08
N LYS A 116 -9.53 13.10 -2.30
CA LYS A 116 -9.62 13.56 -0.90
C LYS A 116 -9.96 12.36 -0.01
N LYS A 117 -8.93 11.81 0.64
CA LYS A 117 -9.01 10.52 1.36
C LYS A 117 -9.44 9.41 0.40
N GLU A 118 -10.52 8.71 0.69
CA GLU A 118 -11.04 7.62 -0.14
C GLU A 118 -11.74 8.11 -1.40
N LYS A 119 -12.36 9.30 -1.37
CA LYS A 119 -13.17 9.81 -2.48
C LYS A 119 -12.34 10.34 -3.65
N PHE A 120 -12.72 9.99 -4.87
CA PHE A 120 -12.15 10.52 -6.10
C PHE A 120 -13.17 11.31 -6.90
N VAL A 121 -12.86 12.57 -7.23
CA VAL A 121 -13.64 13.42 -8.15
C VAL A 121 -12.65 14.16 -9.05
N CYS A 122 -12.66 13.89 -10.35
CA CYS A 122 -11.82 14.59 -11.30
C CYS A 122 -12.24 16.06 -11.44
N THR A 123 -11.32 16.98 -11.14
CA THR A 123 -11.59 18.43 -11.25
C THR A 123 -11.70 18.94 -12.68
N ASN A 124 -11.34 18.12 -13.68
CA ASN A 124 -11.39 18.49 -15.10
C ASN A 124 -12.64 17.99 -15.82
N CYS A 125 -13.07 16.75 -15.57
CA CYS A 125 -14.16 16.12 -16.31
C CYS A 125 -15.33 15.62 -15.44
N GLY A 126 -15.27 15.82 -14.12
CA GLY A 126 -16.31 15.40 -13.19
C GLY A 126 -16.40 13.89 -12.96
N HIS A 127 -15.49 13.08 -13.52
CA HIS A 127 -15.44 11.64 -13.25
C HIS A 127 -15.34 11.35 -11.76
N TYR A 128 -16.21 10.48 -11.26
CA TYR A 128 -16.32 10.10 -9.85
C TYR A 128 -16.07 8.61 -9.70
N ASP A 129 -15.19 8.24 -8.77
CA ASP A 129 -14.99 6.86 -8.32
C ASP A 129 -15.08 6.83 -6.79
N ASP A 130 -15.73 5.78 -6.28
CA ASP A 130 -15.87 5.50 -4.85
C ASP A 130 -14.56 4.99 -4.21
#